data_AF-A0A384ATY0-F1
#
_entry.id   AF-A0A384ATY0-F1
#
_cell.length_a   1.000
_cell.length_b   1.000
_cell.length_c   1.000
_cell.angle_alpha   90.00
_cell.angle_beta   90.00
_cell.angle_gamma   90.00
#
_symmetry.space_group_name_H-M   'P 1'
#
loop_
_entity.id
_entity.type
_entity.pdbx_description
1 polymer ?
#
loop_
_entity_poly.entity_id
_entity_poly.type
_entity_poly.pdbx_seq_one_letter_code
_entity_poly.pdbx_strand_id
1 'polypeptide(L)'
;MTTTIRILFPNLQVFPALGNHDYWPQDQLPVFTSKVYNAVASLWKPWLDEEAISTLRKGGFYSQKVSTNLNLRIISLNTNLYYGPNIVTLNKTDPANQFEWLENTLNICQQNKEKVYIIAHVPVGYLPYSRSMTAMREYYNEKLIDIFRKYSNIIAGQFYGHTHRDSIMVLSDKKGNPINSLFVAPAVTPVKSVLEKQTNNPGVRLFQYDPRDYKLLDVLQYYLNLTDANLKGKSNWKLEYNLTQAYDIEDLQPKSLYELAKQFAILDSKQFIKYYNYFFVSYDSRVICDGKCKAFQICAIMNLDVISYTDCLKQYYIKHNP
;
A
#
# COMPACT_ATOMS: atom_id res chain seq x y z
N MET A 1 17.04 9.81 -7.28
CA MET A 1 16.80 8.43 -6.79
C MET A 1 17.08 7.36 -7.84
N THR A 2 16.48 7.41 -9.04
CA THR A 2 16.67 6.38 -10.09
C THR A 2 18.14 6.05 -10.38
N THR A 3 18.97 7.05 -10.63
CA THR A 3 20.42 6.85 -10.90
C THR A 3 21.13 6.15 -9.74
N THR A 4 20.87 6.56 -8.50
CA THR A 4 21.45 5.94 -7.30
C THR A 4 21.10 4.45 -7.20
N ILE A 5 19.84 4.09 -7.44
CA ILE A 5 19.39 2.68 -7.42
C ILE A 5 20.11 1.88 -8.50
N ARG A 6 20.21 2.42 -9.71
CA ARG A 6 20.92 1.75 -10.82
C ARG A 6 22.41 1.53 -10.55
N ILE A 7 23.06 2.47 -9.86
CA ILE A 7 24.48 2.35 -9.48
C ILE A 7 24.67 1.26 -8.42
N LEU A 8 23.83 1.24 -7.40
CA LEU A 8 23.97 0.30 -6.29
C LEU A 8 23.45 -1.12 -6.62
N PHE A 9 22.48 -1.22 -7.53
CA PHE A 9 21.83 -2.47 -7.91
C PHE A 9 21.74 -2.62 -9.44
N PRO A 10 22.88 -2.74 -10.15
CA PRO A 10 22.91 -2.69 -11.61
C PRO A 10 22.17 -3.86 -12.29
N ASN A 11 22.05 -5.00 -11.60
CA ASN A 11 21.44 -6.23 -12.13
C ASN A 11 20.05 -6.51 -11.54
N LEU A 12 19.45 -5.56 -10.82
CA LEU A 12 18.15 -5.73 -10.20
C LEU A 12 17.07 -5.06 -11.05
N GLN A 13 16.05 -5.82 -11.43
CA GLN A 13 14.84 -5.25 -12.03
C GLN A 13 14.03 -4.53 -10.95
N VAL A 14 13.67 -3.28 -11.21
CA VAL A 14 12.91 -2.43 -10.27
C VAL A 14 11.59 -2.05 -10.92
N PHE A 15 10.51 -2.05 -10.14
CA PHE A 15 9.16 -1.67 -10.58
C PHE A 15 8.73 -0.41 -9.84
N PRO A 16 8.92 0.79 -10.42
CA PRO A 16 8.56 2.04 -9.78
C PRO A 16 7.08 2.39 -10.00
N ALA A 17 6.47 3.08 -9.04
CA ALA A 17 5.21 3.79 -9.19
C ALA A 17 5.44 5.28 -8.85
N LEU A 18 4.76 6.19 -9.55
CA LEU A 18 4.82 7.63 -9.26
C LEU A 18 4.06 7.96 -7.98
N GLY A 19 4.63 8.82 -7.13
CA GLY A 19 3.92 9.46 -6.03
C GLY A 19 3.31 10.80 -6.37
N ASN A 20 2.46 11.31 -5.49
CA ASN A 20 1.76 12.58 -5.70
C ASN A 20 2.72 13.79 -5.71
N HIS A 21 3.88 13.66 -5.06
CA HIS A 21 4.97 14.65 -5.10
C HIS A 21 5.92 14.51 -6.30
N ASP A 22 5.79 13.45 -7.13
CA ASP A 22 6.63 13.25 -8.31
C ASP A 22 6.12 14.01 -9.54
N TYR A 23 5.41 15.12 -9.32
CA TYR A 23 4.86 15.98 -10.37
C TYR A 23 4.94 17.45 -9.95
N TRP A 24 4.97 18.35 -10.92
CA TRP A 24 4.91 19.80 -10.66
C TRP A 24 3.77 20.46 -11.44
N PRO A 25 2.86 21.18 -10.77
CA PRO A 25 2.70 21.26 -9.31
C PRO A 25 2.37 19.90 -8.67
N GLN A 26 2.68 19.73 -7.38
CA GLN A 26 2.37 18.47 -6.67
C GLN A 26 0.87 18.14 -6.76
N ASP A 27 0.56 16.84 -6.69
CA ASP A 27 -0.77 16.26 -6.76
C ASP A 27 -1.47 16.35 -8.13
N GLN A 28 -1.08 17.29 -9.01
CA GLN A 28 -1.77 17.61 -10.26
C GLN A 28 -1.38 16.69 -11.43
N LEU A 29 -1.38 15.37 -11.19
CA LEU A 29 -1.01 14.38 -12.19
C LEU A 29 -2.07 14.31 -13.32
N PRO A 30 -1.69 14.49 -14.59
CA PRO A 30 -2.62 14.60 -15.71
C PRO A 30 -3.10 13.25 -16.23
N VAL A 31 -4.20 13.30 -16.98
CA VAL A 31 -4.78 12.13 -17.68
C VAL A 31 -4.24 11.89 -19.09
N PHE A 32 -3.21 12.64 -19.47
CA PHE A 32 -2.59 12.62 -20.79
C PHE A 32 -1.07 12.67 -20.63
N THR A 33 -0.36 12.50 -21.75
CA THR A 33 1.11 12.52 -21.73
C THR A 33 1.67 13.84 -21.20
N SER A 34 2.77 13.77 -20.47
CA SER A 34 3.39 14.95 -19.87
C SER A 34 4.91 14.89 -19.97
N LYS A 35 5.58 16.03 -19.73
CA LYS A 35 7.05 16.06 -19.65
C LYS A 35 7.57 15.12 -18.57
N VAL A 36 6.89 15.05 -17.42
CA VAL A 36 7.24 14.16 -16.32
C VAL A 36 7.07 12.69 -16.70
N TYR A 37 5.92 12.30 -17.25
CA TYR A 37 5.67 10.92 -17.69
C TYR A 37 6.70 10.48 -18.75
N ASN A 38 7.03 11.36 -19.68
CA ASN A 38 8.05 11.09 -20.68
C ASN A 38 9.46 10.97 -20.09
N ALA A 39 9.80 11.79 -19.10
CA ALA A 39 11.09 11.74 -18.42
C ALA A 39 11.25 10.46 -17.61
N VAL A 40 10.25 10.08 -16.79
CA VAL A 40 10.33 8.86 -15.97
C VAL A 40 10.30 7.61 -16.84
N ALA A 41 9.57 7.61 -17.95
CA ALA A 41 9.63 6.53 -18.93
C ALA A 41 11.05 6.36 -19.49
N SER A 42 11.72 7.45 -19.87
CA SER A 42 13.11 7.37 -20.32
C SER A 42 14.08 6.91 -19.21
N LEU A 43 13.86 7.34 -17.97
CA LEU A 43 14.68 6.95 -16.82
C LEU A 43 14.50 5.47 -16.42
N TRP A 44 13.28 4.94 -16.56
CA TRP A 44 12.89 3.58 -16.14
C TRP A 44 12.95 2.56 -17.28
N LYS A 45 13.26 2.99 -18.50
CA LYS A 45 13.47 2.10 -19.66
C LYS A 45 14.36 0.87 -19.39
N PRO A 46 15.45 0.95 -18.58
CA PRO A 46 16.25 -0.23 -18.27
C PRO A 46 15.52 -1.34 -17.51
N TRP A 47 14.35 -1.08 -16.93
CA TRP A 47 13.59 -2.04 -16.12
C TRP A 47 12.29 -2.53 -16.79
N LEU A 48 11.87 -1.87 -17.86
CA LEU A 48 10.53 -1.98 -18.43
C LEU A 48 10.58 -2.23 -19.94
N ASP A 49 9.68 -3.08 -20.42
CA ASP A 49 9.49 -3.36 -21.85
C ASP A 49 8.80 -2.20 -22.57
N GLU A 50 8.87 -2.18 -23.90
CA GLU A 50 8.33 -1.09 -24.72
C GLU A 50 6.81 -0.87 -24.53
N GLU A 51 6.04 -1.92 -24.25
CA GLU A 51 4.61 -1.80 -23.94
C GLU A 51 4.36 -1.07 -22.61
N ALA A 52 5.14 -1.41 -21.57
CA ALA A 52 5.10 -0.75 -20.28
C ALA A 52 5.51 0.73 -20.41
N ILE A 53 6.52 1.01 -21.22
CA ILE A 53 6.98 2.36 -21.53
C ILE A 53 5.90 3.17 -22.26
N SER A 54 5.18 2.56 -23.20
CA SER A 54 4.10 3.21 -23.96
C SER A 54 2.95 3.64 -23.06
N THR A 55 2.49 2.75 -22.16
CA THR A 55 1.42 3.06 -21.20
C THR A 55 1.85 4.08 -20.14
N LEU A 56 3.09 3.96 -19.65
CA LEU A 56 3.68 4.91 -18.71
C LEU A 56 3.72 6.33 -19.28
N ARG A 57 4.12 6.50 -20.55
CA ARG A 57 4.14 7.81 -21.22
C ARG A 57 2.75 8.43 -21.36
N LYS A 58 1.70 7.61 -21.46
CA LYS A 58 0.32 8.07 -21.66
C LYS A 58 -0.37 8.48 -20.36
N GLY A 59 -0.21 7.70 -19.28
CA GLY A 59 -1.00 7.87 -18.06
C GLY A 59 -0.27 7.65 -16.74
N GLY A 60 1.04 7.41 -16.74
CA GLY A 60 1.79 7.20 -15.51
C GLY A 60 1.65 5.80 -14.88
N PHE A 61 1.01 4.86 -15.57
CA PHE A 61 0.78 3.47 -15.13
C PHE A 61 1.25 2.47 -16.18
N TYR A 62 1.54 1.23 -15.78
CA TYR A 62 1.98 0.16 -16.67
C TYR A 62 1.81 -1.22 -16.03
N SER A 63 2.00 -2.28 -16.84
CA SER A 63 2.22 -3.63 -16.31
C SER A 63 3.50 -4.23 -16.88
N GLN A 64 4.18 -5.07 -16.12
CA GLN A 64 5.46 -5.67 -16.49
C GLN A 64 5.59 -7.08 -15.92
N LYS A 65 6.05 -8.03 -16.73
CA LYS A 65 6.42 -9.36 -16.23
C LYS A 65 7.72 -9.30 -15.45
N VAL A 66 7.80 -10.08 -14.38
CA VAL A 66 9.05 -10.23 -13.62
C VAL A 66 10.00 -11.13 -14.41
N SER A 67 11.17 -10.60 -14.77
CA SER A 67 12.15 -11.30 -15.62
C SER A 67 12.58 -12.65 -15.05
N THR A 68 12.70 -12.76 -13.72
CA THR A 68 13.07 -14.00 -13.02
C THR A 68 11.89 -14.93 -12.75
N ASN A 69 10.64 -14.47 -12.96
CA ASN A 69 9.41 -15.19 -12.62
C ASN A 69 8.31 -14.87 -13.66
N LEU A 70 8.35 -15.53 -14.82
CA LEU A 70 7.57 -15.13 -16.00
C LEU A 70 6.03 -15.26 -15.85
N ASN A 71 5.55 -15.96 -14.82
CA ASN A 71 4.12 -16.08 -14.49
C ASN A 71 3.68 -15.10 -13.39
N LEU A 72 4.57 -14.23 -12.92
CA LEU A 72 4.25 -13.10 -12.05
C LEU A 72 4.30 -11.80 -12.85
N ARG A 73 3.22 -11.03 -12.78
CA ARG A 73 3.12 -9.69 -13.35
C ARG A 73 2.98 -8.64 -12.26
N ILE A 74 3.74 -7.57 -12.39
CA ILE A 74 3.55 -6.35 -11.60
C ILE A 74 2.63 -5.42 -12.39
N ILE A 75 1.57 -4.93 -11.75
CA ILE A 75 0.74 -3.84 -12.25
C ILE A 75 1.02 -2.61 -11.40
N SER A 76 1.66 -1.61 -12.00
CA SER A 76 1.97 -0.34 -11.36
C SER A 76 0.90 0.69 -11.71
N LEU A 77 0.05 1.01 -10.74
CA LEU A 77 -1.04 1.96 -10.90
C LEU A 77 -0.60 3.40 -10.61
N ASN A 78 -1.23 4.34 -11.30
CA ASN A 78 -1.16 5.76 -10.98
C ASN A 78 -2.41 6.14 -10.16
N THR A 79 -2.42 5.78 -8.88
CA THR A 79 -3.54 6.10 -7.97
C THR A 79 -3.60 7.57 -7.58
N ASN A 80 -2.58 8.37 -7.93
CA ASN A 80 -2.60 9.81 -7.73
C ASN A 80 -3.68 10.50 -8.61
N LEU A 81 -4.13 9.85 -9.69
CA LEU A 81 -5.29 10.29 -10.46
C LEU A 81 -6.58 10.29 -9.63
N TYR A 82 -6.62 9.49 -8.56
CA TYR A 82 -7.78 9.34 -7.70
C TYR A 82 -7.67 10.17 -6.41
N TYR A 83 -6.51 10.80 -6.17
CA TYR A 83 -6.21 11.53 -4.95
C TYR A 83 -7.07 12.80 -4.83
N GLY A 84 -7.57 13.08 -3.63
CA GLY A 84 -8.50 14.19 -3.37
C GLY A 84 -8.03 15.56 -3.89
N PRO A 85 -6.77 15.96 -3.63
CA PRO A 85 -6.18 17.21 -4.12
C PRO A 85 -5.94 17.33 -5.65
N ASN A 86 -6.06 16.26 -6.44
CA ASN A 86 -5.76 16.33 -7.87
C ASN A 86 -6.93 16.98 -8.65
N ILE A 87 -6.89 18.28 -8.90
CA ILE A 87 -8.00 19.00 -9.55
C ILE A 87 -8.18 18.57 -11.02
N VAL A 88 -7.14 18.02 -11.65
CA VAL A 88 -7.11 17.63 -13.07
C VAL A 88 -8.10 16.49 -13.37
N THR A 89 -8.44 15.69 -12.37
CA THR A 89 -9.35 14.53 -12.50
C THR A 89 -10.74 14.76 -11.95
N LEU A 90 -11.08 15.99 -11.52
CA LEU A 90 -12.45 16.31 -11.09
C LEU A 90 -13.47 15.94 -12.18
N ASN A 91 -14.57 15.33 -11.76
CA ASN A 91 -15.68 14.90 -12.61
C ASN A 91 -15.32 13.90 -13.73
N LYS A 92 -14.16 13.24 -13.68
CA LYS A 92 -13.81 12.15 -14.62
C LYS A 92 -14.24 10.79 -14.06
N THR A 93 -14.94 9.99 -14.86
CA THR A 93 -15.40 8.65 -14.46
C THR A 93 -14.33 7.57 -14.57
N ASP A 94 -13.36 7.75 -15.47
CA ASP A 94 -12.18 6.91 -15.62
C ASP A 94 -10.96 7.76 -16.08
N PRO A 95 -10.26 8.44 -15.17
CA PRO A 95 -9.14 9.29 -15.55
C PRO A 95 -8.01 8.45 -16.18
N ALA A 96 -7.61 8.85 -17.40
CA ALA A 96 -6.64 8.17 -18.26
C ALA A 96 -7.03 6.75 -18.71
N ASN A 97 -8.32 6.39 -18.66
CA ASN A 97 -8.85 5.06 -18.97
C ASN A 97 -8.16 3.94 -18.15
N GLN A 98 -7.72 4.26 -16.93
CA GLN A 98 -6.93 3.35 -16.13
C GLN A 98 -7.77 2.21 -15.55
N PHE A 99 -9.07 2.42 -15.26
CA PHE A 99 -9.94 1.32 -14.82
C PHE A 99 -10.21 0.33 -15.95
N GLU A 100 -10.58 0.84 -17.14
CA GLU A 100 -10.75 -0.01 -18.33
C GLU A 100 -9.47 -0.79 -18.64
N TRP A 101 -8.32 -0.10 -18.64
CA TRP A 101 -7.03 -0.74 -18.85
C TRP A 101 -6.70 -1.79 -17.79
N LEU A 102 -7.00 -1.52 -16.53
CA LEU A 102 -6.74 -2.44 -15.41
C LEU A 102 -7.58 -3.71 -15.55
N GLU A 103 -8.89 -3.58 -15.81
CA GLU A 103 -9.76 -4.74 -16.01
C GLU A 103 -9.32 -5.59 -17.20
N ASN A 104 -8.98 -4.96 -18.33
CA ASN A 104 -8.46 -5.65 -19.51
C ASN A 104 -7.16 -6.38 -19.20
N THR A 105 -6.22 -5.72 -18.50
CA THR A 105 -4.93 -6.32 -18.11
C THR A 105 -5.14 -7.52 -17.18
N LEU A 106 -5.99 -7.39 -16.15
CA LEU A 106 -6.30 -8.48 -15.22
C LEU A 106 -7.00 -9.64 -15.92
N ASN A 107 -7.89 -9.36 -16.88
CA ASN A 107 -8.54 -10.39 -17.68
C ASN A 107 -7.52 -11.18 -18.52
N ILE A 108 -6.57 -10.50 -19.16
CA ILE A 108 -5.48 -11.15 -19.91
C ILE A 108 -4.61 -11.99 -18.96
N CYS A 109 -4.26 -11.47 -17.78
CA CYS A 109 -3.50 -12.22 -16.78
C CYS A 109 -4.23 -13.51 -16.37
N GLN A 110 -5.54 -13.43 -16.14
CA GLN A 110 -6.36 -14.58 -15.78
C GLN A 110 -6.37 -15.64 -16.89
N GLN A 111 -6.55 -15.22 -18.16
CA GLN A 111 -6.52 -16.13 -19.30
C GLN A 111 -5.14 -16.81 -19.45
N ASN A 112 -4.06 -16.07 -19.17
CA ASN A 112 -2.69 -16.56 -19.24
C ASN A 112 -2.22 -17.29 -17.97
N LYS A 113 -3.09 -17.47 -16.97
CA LYS A 113 -2.78 -18.10 -15.67
C LYS A 113 -1.63 -17.41 -14.92
N GLU A 114 -1.50 -16.10 -15.08
CA GLU A 114 -0.53 -15.27 -14.35
C GLU A 114 -1.07 -14.91 -12.96
N LYS A 115 -0.15 -14.74 -12.00
CA LYS A 115 -0.43 -14.06 -10.73
C LYS A 115 0.01 -12.61 -10.80
N VAL A 116 -0.66 -11.78 -10.01
CA VAL A 116 -0.49 -10.34 -10.07
C VAL A 116 -0.12 -9.77 -8.71
N TYR A 117 0.89 -8.91 -8.69
CA TYR A 117 1.10 -7.95 -7.60
C TYR A 117 0.69 -6.56 -8.07
N ILE A 118 -0.17 -5.91 -7.29
CA ILE A 118 -0.53 -4.50 -7.51
C ILE A 118 0.43 -3.63 -6.72
N ILE A 119 1.07 -2.66 -7.37
CA ILE A 119 1.82 -1.61 -6.68
C ILE A 119 1.22 -0.25 -7.02
N ALA A 120 1.12 0.63 -6.02
CA ALA A 120 0.73 2.03 -6.26
C ALA A 120 1.23 2.93 -5.14
N HIS A 121 1.07 4.24 -5.28
CA HIS A 121 1.47 5.18 -4.24
C HIS A 121 0.38 5.38 -3.19
N VAL A 122 -0.73 6.04 -3.56
CA VAL A 122 -1.88 6.29 -2.67
C VAL A 122 -2.68 4.99 -2.51
N PRO A 123 -2.91 4.51 -1.28
CA PRO A 123 -3.67 3.27 -1.04
C PRO A 123 -5.17 3.44 -1.28
N VAL A 124 -5.86 2.31 -1.49
CA VAL A 124 -7.32 2.21 -1.31
C VAL A 124 -7.68 2.19 0.17
N GLY A 125 -8.97 2.26 0.49
CA GLY A 125 -9.50 2.18 1.83
C GLY A 125 -9.41 3.50 2.62
N TYR A 126 -9.58 3.35 3.93
CA TYR A 126 -9.71 4.45 4.88
C TYR A 126 -8.39 4.76 5.57
N LEU A 127 -8.15 6.05 5.84
CA LEU A 127 -7.00 6.49 6.61
C LEU A 127 -7.18 6.07 8.08
N PRO A 128 -6.26 5.27 8.65
CA PRO A 128 -6.45 4.64 9.96
C PRO A 128 -6.30 5.58 11.16
N TYR A 129 -6.03 6.87 10.91
CA TYR A 129 -5.89 7.94 11.89
C TYR A 129 -6.99 9.00 11.78
N SER A 130 -7.94 8.84 10.87
CA SER A 130 -9.05 9.78 10.66
C SER A 130 -10.39 9.04 10.61
N ARG A 131 -11.46 9.72 11.01
CA ARG A 131 -12.82 9.18 10.93
C ARG A 131 -13.37 9.35 9.52
N SER A 132 -13.76 8.24 8.89
CA SER A 132 -14.55 8.25 7.64
C SER A 132 -13.88 9.02 6.49
N MET A 133 -12.54 9.03 6.44
CA MET A 133 -11.78 9.66 5.36
C MET A 133 -11.01 8.60 4.58
N THR A 134 -11.35 8.42 3.31
CA THR A 134 -10.61 7.58 2.37
C THR A 134 -9.33 8.27 1.92
N ALA A 135 -8.30 7.48 1.56
CA ALA A 135 -7.05 8.03 1.02
C ALA A 135 -7.21 8.61 -0.39
N MET A 136 -8.18 8.13 -1.15
CA MET A 136 -8.58 8.65 -2.47
C MET A 136 -10.06 9.05 -2.47
N ARG A 137 -10.56 9.72 -3.52
CA ARG A 137 -12.00 10.06 -3.57
C ARG A 137 -12.85 8.79 -3.55
N GLU A 138 -13.94 8.82 -2.79
CA GLU A 138 -14.81 7.66 -2.51
C GLU A 138 -15.24 6.92 -3.78
N TYR A 139 -15.69 7.64 -4.81
CA TYR A 139 -16.07 7.03 -6.10
C TYR A 139 -14.98 6.12 -6.69
N TYR A 140 -13.72 6.55 -6.65
CA TYR A 140 -12.61 5.77 -7.18
C TYR A 140 -12.20 4.64 -6.25
N ASN A 141 -12.31 4.87 -4.94
CA ASN A 141 -12.11 3.82 -3.94
C ASN A 141 -13.05 2.64 -4.23
N GLU A 142 -14.36 2.89 -4.27
CA GLU A 142 -15.38 1.86 -4.52
C GLU A 142 -15.13 1.13 -5.84
N LYS A 143 -14.80 1.88 -6.91
CA LYS A 143 -14.54 1.29 -8.23
C LYS A 143 -13.31 0.36 -8.22
N LEU A 144 -12.21 0.74 -7.56
CA LEU A 144 -11.05 -0.14 -7.41
C LEU A 144 -11.34 -1.35 -6.54
N ILE A 145 -12.05 -1.15 -5.42
CA ILE A 145 -12.42 -2.24 -4.52
C ILE A 145 -13.24 -3.30 -5.26
N ASP A 146 -14.20 -2.90 -6.10
CA ASP A 146 -14.99 -3.83 -6.91
C ASP A 146 -14.16 -4.57 -7.96
N ILE A 147 -13.21 -3.89 -8.64
CA ILE A 147 -12.27 -4.54 -9.56
C ILE A 147 -11.40 -5.55 -8.81
N PHE A 148 -10.82 -5.17 -7.67
CA PHE A 148 -9.97 -6.06 -6.88
C PHE A 148 -10.74 -7.26 -6.31
N ARG A 149 -12.01 -7.09 -5.92
CA ARG A 149 -12.89 -8.21 -5.54
C ARG A 149 -13.06 -9.19 -6.70
N LYS A 150 -13.39 -8.68 -7.89
CA LYS A 150 -13.64 -9.47 -9.11
C LYS A 150 -12.43 -10.32 -9.53
N TYR A 151 -11.21 -9.80 -9.35
CA TYR A 151 -9.96 -10.47 -9.76
C TYR A 151 -9.11 -10.98 -8.59
N SER A 152 -9.68 -11.10 -7.39
CA SER A 152 -8.96 -11.49 -6.16
C SER A 152 -8.30 -12.87 -6.24
N ASN A 153 -8.79 -13.75 -7.11
CA ASN A 153 -8.21 -15.08 -7.36
C ASN A 153 -6.82 -15.03 -8.04
N ILE A 154 -6.50 -13.98 -8.78
CA ILE A 154 -5.20 -13.81 -9.45
C ILE A 154 -4.31 -12.75 -8.78
N ILE A 155 -4.89 -11.81 -8.03
CA ILE A 155 -4.12 -10.82 -7.27
C ILE A 155 -3.58 -11.49 -6.00
N ALA A 156 -2.26 -11.68 -5.93
CA ALA A 156 -1.57 -12.35 -4.84
C ALA A 156 -1.07 -11.39 -3.73
N GLY A 157 -1.11 -10.08 -3.98
CA GLY A 157 -0.73 -9.06 -3.00
C GLY A 157 -0.83 -7.64 -3.57
N GLN A 158 -1.06 -6.67 -2.68
CA GLN A 158 -1.09 -5.24 -3.05
C GLN A 158 -0.17 -4.43 -2.14
N PHE A 159 0.60 -3.52 -2.71
CA PHE A 159 1.67 -2.80 -2.01
C PHE A 159 1.57 -1.30 -2.27
N TYR A 160 1.51 -0.53 -1.18
CA TYR A 160 1.29 0.90 -1.19
C TYR A 160 2.31 1.66 -0.34
N GLY A 161 2.35 2.97 -0.51
CA GLY A 161 3.12 3.88 0.34
C GLY A 161 2.24 5.04 0.81
N HIS A 162 2.69 6.27 0.52
CA HIS A 162 1.98 7.54 0.77
C HIS A 162 1.77 7.93 2.24
N THR A 163 1.24 7.03 3.08
CA THR A 163 0.85 7.35 4.47
C THR A 163 2.05 7.54 5.39
N HIS A 164 3.22 7.04 4.99
CA HIS A 164 4.44 6.98 5.80
C HIS A 164 4.25 6.16 7.10
N ARG A 165 3.32 5.21 7.11
CA ARG A 165 3.02 4.36 8.26
C ARG A 165 3.05 2.90 7.87
N ASP A 166 3.39 2.05 8.83
CA ASP A 166 3.28 0.61 8.66
C ASP A 166 1.82 0.20 8.88
N SER A 167 1.14 -0.28 7.83
CA SER A 167 -0.25 -0.71 7.96
C SER A 167 -0.54 -1.91 7.08
N ILE A 168 -1.48 -2.72 7.55
CA ILE A 168 -2.06 -3.82 6.78
C ILE A 168 -3.52 -3.51 6.51
N MET A 169 -4.04 -4.00 5.40
CA MET A 169 -5.48 -4.02 5.14
C MET A 169 -5.87 -5.37 4.55
N VAL A 170 -7.10 -5.80 4.82
CA VAL A 170 -7.65 -7.04 4.30
C VAL A 170 -8.92 -6.73 3.52
N LEU A 171 -8.86 -6.95 2.21
CA LEU A 171 -10.03 -6.85 1.37
C LEU A 171 -10.90 -8.10 1.56
N SER A 172 -12.17 -7.88 1.88
CA SER A 172 -13.18 -8.94 1.94
C SER A 172 -14.14 -8.90 0.74
N ASP A 173 -14.69 -10.06 0.39
CA ASP A 173 -15.80 -10.17 -0.55
C ASP A 173 -17.10 -9.58 0.03
N LYS A 174 -18.17 -9.54 -0.77
CA LYS A 174 -19.48 -9.02 -0.34
C LYS A 174 -20.16 -9.87 0.75
N LYS A 175 -19.64 -11.05 1.06
CA LYS A 175 -20.12 -11.95 2.13
C LYS A 175 -19.26 -11.84 3.39
N GLY A 176 -18.22 -11.00 3.40
CA GLY A 176 -17.31 -10.81 4.54
C GLY A 176 -16.17 -11.84 4.62
N ASN A 177 -15.91 -12.61 3.56
CA ASN A 177 -14.77 -13.52 3.52
C ASN A 177 -13.50 -12.76 3.08
N PRO A 178 -12.35 -12.92 3.75
CA PRO A 178 -11.11 -12.26 3.36
C PRO A 178 -10.56 -12.88 2.07
N ILE A 179 -10.26 -12.04 1.07
CA ILE A 179 -9.87 -12.46 -0.28
C ILE A 179 -8.56 -11.85 -0.78
N ASN A 180 -8.07 -10.74 -0.20
CA ASN A 180 -6.84 -10.09 -0.63
C ASN A 180 -6.11 -9.38 0.52
N SER A 181 -4.77 -9.49 0.54
CA SER A 181 -3.89 -8.85 1.52
C SER A 181 -3.24 -7.61 0.93
N LEU A 182 -3.30 -6.50 1.64
CA LEU A 182 -2.73 -5.22 1.22
C LEU A 182 -1.76 -4.72 2.29
N PHE A 183 -0.64 -4.15 1.86
CA PHE A 183 0.42 -3.67 2.73
C PHE A 183 0.78 -2.24 2.39
N VAL A 184 0.76 -1.36 3.39
CA VAL A 184 1.24 0.01 3.29
C VAL A 184 2.60 0.07 3.97
N ALA A 185 3.62 0.48 3.22
CA ALA A 185 4.98 0.58 3.76
C ALA A 185 5.24 1.96 4.37
N PRO A 186 5.97 2.02 5.50
CA PRO A 186 6.42 3.29 6.05
C PRO A 186 7.46 3.93 5.14
N ALA A 187 7.70 5.23 5.34
CA ALA A 187 8.64 5.97 4.53
C ALA A 187 10.09 5.86 5.06
N VAL A 188 11.05 6.10 4.17
CA VAL A 188 12.43 6.40 4.58
C VAL A 188 12.52 7.78 5.21
N THR A 189 11.73 8.76 4.74
CA THR A 189 11.70 10.10 5.34
C THR A 189 10.98 10.06 6.70
N PRO A 190 11.55 10.68 7.75
CA PRO A 190 10.91 10.82 9.07
C PRO A 190 10.15 12.15 9.22
N VAL A 191 9.92 12.87 8.12
CA VAL A 191 9.35 14.22 8.14
C VAL A 191 7.98 14.24 8.83
N LYS A 192 7.75 15.27 9.64
CA LYS A 192 6.46 15.57 10.25
C LYS A 192 6.26 17.08 10.35
N SER A 193 5.02 17.49 10.44
CA SER A 193 4.63 18.85 10.79
C SER A 193 4.95 19.15 12.26
N VAL A 194 5.07 20.44 12.59
CA VAL A 194 5.33 20.90 13.96
C VAL A 194 4.21 20.46 14.92
N LEU A 195 2.95 20.49 14.44
CA LEU A 195 1.77 20.13 15.22
C LEU A 195 1.61 18.62 15.46
N GLU A 196 2.30 17.79 14.69
CA GLU A 196 2.16 16.33 14.81
C GLU A 196 3.04 15.81 15.96
N LYS A 197 2.41 15.09 16.90
CA LYS A 197 3.14 14.45 18.01
C LYS A 197 4.07 13.33 17.52
N GLN A 198 3.57 12.52 16.59
CA GLN A 198 4.24 11.31 16.12
C GLN A 198 4.72 11.45 14.67
N THR A 199 5.78 10.72 14.35
CA THR A 199 6.25 10.45 12.99
C THR A 199 6.67 8.98 12.90
N ASN A 200 7.34 8.59 11.84
CA ASN A 200 7.98 7.29 11.69
C ASN A 200 9.51 7.42 11.78
N ASN A 201 10.18 6.39 12.30
CA ASN A 201 11.57 6.19 11.93
C ASN A 201 11.67 5.85 10.43
N PRO A 202 12.83 6.08 9.78
CA PRO A 202 13.11 5.59 8.44
C PRO A 202 12.92 4.06 8.38
N GLY A 203 12.12 3.59 7.44
CA GLY A 203 11.83 2.16 7.24
C GLY A 203 12.08 1.68 5.81
N VAL A 204 12.51 0.43 5.67
CA VAL A 204 12.54 -0.34 4.41
C VAL A 204 12.10 -1.76 4.70
N ARG A 205 11.49 -2.46 3.74
CA ARG A 205 10.99 -3.83 3.96
C ARG A 205 11.33 -4.80 2.85
N LEU A 206 11.35 -6.07 3.21
CA LEU A 206 11.60 -7.20 2.34
C LEU A 206 10.46 -8.20 2.47
N PHE A 207 9.81 -8.56 1.36
CA PHE A 207 8.82 -9.62 1.33
C PHE A 207 9.45 -10.96 0.93
N GLN A 208 8.94 -12.03 1.54
CA GLN A 208 9.19 -13.40 1.12
C GLN A 208 7.92 -13.94 0.45
N TYR A 209 8.08 -14.65 -0.66
CA TYR A 209 6.98 -15.25 -1.41
C TYR A 209 7.33 -16.64 -1.91
N ASP A 210 6.32 -17.49 -2.11
CA ASP A 210 6.48 -18.81 -2.70
C ASP A 210 6.73 -18.68 -4.22
N PRO A 211 7.85 -19.20 -4.76
CA PRO A 211 8.16 -19.08 -6.19
C PRO A 211 7.21 -19.87 -7.11
N ARG A 212 6.38 -20.77 -6.56
CA ARG A 212 5.47 -21.62 -7.34
C ARG A 212 4.14 -20.93 -7.63
N ASP A 213 3.56 -20.26 -6.62
CA ASP A 213 2.23 -19.66 -6.71
C ASP A 213 2.17 -18.19 -6.29
N TYR A 214 3.32 -17.60 -5.95
CA TYR A 214 3.53 -16.19 -5.61
C TYR A 214 2.75 -15.72 -4.38
N LYS A 215 2.33 -16.65 -3.52
CA LYS A 215 1.75 -16.32 -2.22
C LYS A 215 2.78 -15.66 -1.32
N LEU A 216 2.37 -14.62 -0.60
CA LEU A 216 3.21 -13.97 0.39
C LEU A 216 3.35 -14.86 1.63
N LEU A 217 4.59 -15.08 2.03
CA LEU A 217 4.99 -15.93 3.15
C LEU A 217 5.34 -15.08 4.37
N ASP A 218 6.07 -13.98 4.17
CA ASP A 218 6.50 -13.11 5.26
C ASP A 218 6.85 -11.69 4.81
N VAL A 219 6.97 -10.78 5.78
CA VAL A 219 7.61 -9.47 5.59
C VAL A 219 8.58 -9.19 6.73
N LEU A 220 9.79 -8.81 6.35
CA LEU A 220 10.83 -8.34 7.26
C LEU A 220 10.86 -6.81 7.17
N GLN A 221 10.45 -6.15 8.23
CA GLN A 221 10.51 -4.69 8.35
C GLN A 221 11.85 -4.32 8.99
N TYR A 222 12.64 -3.52 8.28
CA TYR A 222 13.88 -2.93 8.78
C TYR A 222 13.67 -1.46 9.07
N TYR A 223 14.40 -0.94 10.04
CA TYR A 223 14.34 0.46 10.40
C TYR A 223 15.68 1.02 10.85
N LEU A 224 15.77 2.34 10.81
CA LEU A 224 16.87 3.10 11.41
C LEU A 224 16.32 3.86 12.62
N ASN A 225 16.81 3.56 13.82
CA ASN A 225 16.53 4.43 14.96
C ASN A 225 17.26 5.77 14.73
N LEU A 226 16.50 6.79 14.31
CA LEU A 226 17.05 8.06 13.86
C LEU A 226 17.76 8.81 15.00
N THR A 227 17.19 8.77 16.21
CA THR A 227 17.77 9.38 17.40
C THR A 227 19.12 8.76 17.73
N ASP A 228 19.20 7.43 17.78
CA ASP A 228 20.45 6.70 18.06
C ASP A 228 21.51 6.96 16.97
N ALA A 229 21.10 6.94 15.71
CA ALA A 229 21.99 7.17 14.57
C ALA A 229 22.60 8.58 14.57
N ASN A 230 21.81 9.61 14.89
CA ASN A 230 22.28 10.99 14.96
C ASN A 230 23.19 11.23 16.17
N LEU A 231 22.86 10.67 17.34
CA LEU A 231 23.71 10.78 18.54
C LEU A 231 25.08 10.12 18.33
N LYS A 232 25.14 9.02 17.58
CA LYS A 232 26.37 8.26 17.32
C LYS A 232 27.10 8.67 16.03
N GLY A 233 26.47 9.49 15.18
CA GLY A 233 26.99 9.81 13.85
C GLY A 233 27.15 8.60 12.92
N LYS A 234 26.38 7.51 13.14
CA LYS A 234 26.50 6.25 12.40
C LYS A 234 25.12 5.65 12.12
N SER A 235 24.84 5.34 10.86
CA SER A 235 23.64 4.60 10.49
C SER A 235 23.77 3.13 10.86
N ASN A 236 22.82 2.61 11.64
CA ASN A 236 22.74 1.21 12.01
C ASN A 236 21.31 0.70 11.76
N TRP A 237 21.05 0.29 10.53
CA TRP A 237 19.77 -0.32 10.14
C TRP A 237 19.63 -1.68 10.82
N LYS A 238 18.46 -1.93 11.42
CA LYS A 238 18.17 -3.16 12.17
C LYS A 238 16.86 -3.75 11.70
N LEU A 239 16.71 -5.06 11.89
CA LEU A 239 15.39 -5.69 11.82
C LEU A 239 14.53 -5.11 12.94
N GLU A 240 13.39 -4.53 12.59
CA GLU A 240 12.37 -4.12 13.56
C GLU A 240 11.54 -5.34 13.96
N TYR A 241 11.01 -6.05 12.97
CA TYR A 241 10.28 -7.28 13.17
C TYR A 241 10.20 -8.12 11.89
N ASN A 242 9.95 -9.42 12.08
CA ASN A 242 9.40 -10.33 11.08
C ASN A 242 7.90 -10.48 11.41
N LEU A 243 7.00 -10.36 10.43
CA LEU A 243 5.56 -10.29 10.68
C LEU A 243 5.00 -11.59 11.27
N THR A 244 5.33 -12.74 10.68
CA THR A 244 4.85 -14.05 11.17
C THR A 244 5.30 -14.29 12.61
N GLN A 245 6.56 -14.02 12.91
CA GLN A 245 7.13 -14.16 14.26
C GLN A 245 6.54 -13.13 15.24
N ALA A 246 6.34 -11.89 14.80
CA ALA A 246 5.83 -10.83 15.66
C ALA A 246 4.38 -11.09 16.10
N TYR A 247 3.58 -11.71 15.24
CA TYR A 247 2.15 -11.92 15.49
C TYR A 247 1.74 -13.37 15.68
N ASP A 248 2.67 -14.32 15.60
CA ASP A 248 2.41 -15.75 15.73
C ASP A 248 1.34 -16.22 14.73
N ILE A 249 1.55 -15.87 13.45
CA ILE A 249 0.68 -16.29 12.33
C ILE A 249 1.49 -17.07 11.29
N GLU A 250 0.83 -17.94 10.54
CA GLU A 250 1.49 -18.88 9.63
C GLU A 250 2.07 -18.20 8.38
N ASP A 251 1.34 -17.23 7.81
CA ASP A 251 1.69 -16.56 6.56
C ASP A 251 0.96 -15.21 6.41
N LEU A 252 1.10 -14.59 5.23
CA LEU A 252 0.52 -13.29 4.88
C LEU A 252 -0.77 -13.43 4.06
N GLN A 253 -1.38 -14.62 4.04
CA GLN A 253 -2.62 -14.84 3.31
C GLN A 253 -3.79 -14.08 3.94
N PRO A 254 -4.85 -13.74 3.17
CA PRO A 254 -5.94 -12.90 3.64
C PRO A 254 -6.59 -13.42 4.92
N LYS A 255 -6.75 -14.76 5.05
CA LYS A 255 -7.32 -15.39 6.24
C LYS A 255 -6.46 -15.16 7.49
N SER A 256 -5.15 -15.38 7.40
CA SER A 256 -4.20 -15.19 8.50
C SER A 256 -4.20 -13.75 9.01
N LEU A 257 -4.16 -12.78 8.08
CA LEU A 257 -4.22 -11.36 8.43
C LEU A 257 -5.60 -10.94 8.97
N TYR A 258 -6.69 -11.52 8.48
CA TYR A 258 -8.03 -11.22 8.99
C TYR A 258 -8.23 -11.72 10.42
N GLU A 259 -7.76 -12.92 10.74
CA GLU A 259 -7.78 -13.44 12.11
C GLU A 259 -6.87 -12.62 13.03
N LEU A 260 -5.71 -12.15 12.54
CA LEU A 260 -4.88 -11.19 13.28
C LEU A 260 -5.63 -9.88 13.56
N ALA A 261 -6.33 -9.31 12.57
CA ALA A 261 -7.12 -8.10 12.74
C ALA A 261 -8.26 -8.29 13.77
N LYS A 262 -8.88 -9.47 13.82
CA LYS A 262 -9.83 -9.82 14.89
C LYS A 262 -9.17 -9.90 16.27
N GLN A 263 -7.94 -10.44 16.37
CA GLN A 263 -7.20 -10.43 17.64
C GLN A 263 -6.90 -9.00 18.10
N PHE A 264 -6.66 -8.07 17.18
CA PHE A 264 -6.47 -6.67 17.53
C PHE A 264 -7.74 -6.06 18.14
N ALA A 265 -8.92 -6.47 17.68
CA ALA A 265 -10.21 -5.96 18.14
C ALA A 265 -10.54 -6.29 19.61
N ILE A 266 -9.90 -7.32 20.19
CA ILE A 266 -10.09 -7.75 21.59
C ILE A 266 -9.71 -6.63 22.55
N LEU A 267 -10.46 -6.47 23.65
CA LEU A 267 -10.15 -5.52 24.72
C LEU A 267 -8.72 -5.76 25.24
N ASP A 268 -7.93 -4.70 25.41
CA ASP A 268 -6.53 -4.75 25.86
C ASP A 268 -5.60 -5.70 25.06
N SER A 269 -5.91 -5.89 23.77
CA SER A 269 -5.09 -6.71 22.87
C SER A 269 -3.61 -6.28 22.84
N LYS A 270 -2.74 -7.14 23.36
CA LYS A 270 -1.28 -6.97 23.29
C LYS A 270 -0.77 -6.93 21.85
N GLN A 271 -1.44 -7.67 20.96
CA GLN A 271 -1.12 -7.69 19.53
C GLN A 271 -1.40 -6.33 18.89
N PHE A 272 -2.50 -5.66 19.27
CA PHE A 272 -2.79 -4.31 18.79
C PHE A 272 -1.79 -3.28 19.33
N ILE A 273 -1.39 -3.37 20.60
CA ILE A 273 -0.37 -2.46 21.18
C ILE A 273 0.94 -2.60 20.40
N LYS A 274 1.36 -3.84 20.11
CA LYS A 274 2.55 -4.12 19.29
C LYS A 274 2.40 -3.54 17.88
N TYR A 275 1.26 -3.78 17.22
CA TYR A 275 0.95 -3.19 15.91
C TYR A 275 1.01 -1.67 15.92
N TYR A 276 0.48 -1.01 16.93
CA TYR A 276 0.47 0.45 17.00
C TYR A 276 1.86 1.05 17.25
N ASN A 277 2.76 0.34 17.94
CA ASN A 277 4.17 0.72 18.02
C ASN A 277 4.85 0.62 16.64
N TYR A 278 4.63 -0.47 15.91
CA TYR A 278 5.19 -0.67 14.57
C TYR A 278 4.55 0.25 13.51
N PHE A 279 3.32 0.70 13.69
CA PHE A 279 2.66 1.68 12.83
C PHE A 279 3.51 2.96 12.66
N PHE A 280 4.23 3.35 13.71
CA PHE A 280 5.18 4.46 13.72
C PHE A 280 6.64 4.03 13.59
N VAL A 281 6.91 2.80 13.16
CA VAL A 281 8.25 2.22 13.01
C VAL A 281 9.06 2.37 14.31
N SER A 282 8.42 2.07 15.44
CA SER A 282 9.00 2.14 16.78
C SER A 282 9.60 3.52 17.11
N TYR A 283 9.01 4.60 16.59
CA TYR A 283 9.47 5.97 16.84
C TYR A 283 9.35 6.36 18.33
N ASP A 284 8.24 6.02 18.98
CA ASP A 284 8.01 6.28 20.41
C ASP A 284 7.34 5.06 21.05
N SER A 285 8.06 4.36 21.93
CA SER A 285 7.55 3.17 22.61
C SER A 285 6.47 3.46 23.66
N ARG A 286 6.20 4.74 23.94
CA ARG A 286 5.16 5.19 24.89
C ARG A 286 3.90 5.66 24.19
N VAL A 287 3.79 5.41 22.88
CA VAL A 287 2.61 5.81 22.10
C VAL A 287 1.38 5.02 22.58
N ILE A 288 0.29 5.73 22.85
CA ILE A 288 -0.97 5.15 23.35
C ILE A 288 -2.07 5.46 22.33
N CYS A 289 -2.87 4.45 22.02
CA CYS A 289 -4.06 4.56 21.18
C CYS A 289 -5.28 4.36 22.06
N ASP A 290 -6.09 5.41 22.22
CA ASP A 290 -7.34 5.31 22.97
C ASP A 290 -8.40 4.49 22.21
N GLY A 291 -9.58 4.32 22.81
CA GLY A 291 -10.65 3.52 22.20
C GLY A 291 -11.11 4.04 20.82
N LYS A 292 -11.08 5.35 20.59
CA LYS A 292 -11.46 5.96 19.30
C LYS A 292 -10.40 5.70 18.25
N CYS A 293 -9.13 5.96 18.60
CA CYS A 293 -7.97 5.64 17.78
C CYS A 293 -7.98 4.16 17.38
N LYS A 294 -8.24 3.26 18.33
CA LYS A 294 -8.28 1.82 18.07
C LYS A 294 -9.41 1.47 17.12
N ALA A 295 -10.62 2.00 17.32
CA ALA A 295 -11.73 1.78 16.40
C ALA A 295 -11.40 2.22 14.96
N PHE A 296 -10.76 3.39 14.77
CA PHE A 296 -10.36 3.85 13.44
C PHE A 296 -9.34 2.93 12.78
N GLN A 297 -8.34 2.48 13.53
CA GLN A 297 -7.33 1.53 13.05
C GLN A 297 -7.98 0.20 12.63
N ILE A 298 -8.75 -0.44 13.51
CA ILE A 298 -9.37 -1.75 13.23
C ILE A 298 -10.33 -1.66 12.05
N CYS A 299 -11.20 -0.64 12.03
CA CYS A 299 -12.16 -0.50 10.96
C CYS A 299 -11.49 -0.23 9.62
N ALA A 300 -10.40 0.56 9.58
CA ALA A 300 -9.63 0.79 8.35
C ALA A 300 -8.87 -0.46 7.86
N ILE A 301 -8.38 -1.30 8.79
CA ILE A 301 -7.70 -2.56 8.44
C ILE A 301 -8.69 -3.54 7.78
N MET A 302 -9.90 -3.68 8.34
CA MET A 302 -10.83 -4.75 7.97
C MET A 302 -11.87 -4.36 6.91
N ASN A 303 -12.10 -3.06 6.71
CA ASN A 303 -13.23 -2.56 5.92
C ASN A 303 -12.78 -1.44 4.98
N LEU A 304 -12.76 -1.75 3.68
CA LEU A 304 -12.17 -0.89 2.66
C LEU A 304 -13.23 -0.17 1.81
N ASP A 305 -14.51 -0.53 1.94
CA ASP A 305 -15.64 0.15 1.29
C ASP A 305 -16.50 0.91 2.30
N VAL A 306 -17.31 1.84 1.78
CA VAL A 306 -18.14 2.74 2.59
C VAL A 306 -19.09 2.02 3.53
N ILE A 307 -19.75 0.97 3.05
CA ILE A 307 -20.80 0.29 3.82
C ILE A 307 -20.14 -0.44 4.99
N SER A 308 -19.15 -1.28 4.70
CA SER A 308 -18.47 -2.09 5.73
C SER A 308 -17.75 -1.21 6.76
N TYR A 309 -17.10 -0.13 6.34
CA TYR A 309 -16.39 0.77 7.26
C TYR A 309 -17.37 1.51 8.19
N THR A 310 -18.47 2.00 7.63
CA THR A 310 -19.51 2.71 8.40
C THR A 310 -20.16 1.78 9.42
N ASP A 311 -20.47 0.55 9.03
CA ASP A 311 -21.08 -0.43 9.93
C ASP A 311 -20.13 -0.89 11.02
N CYS A 312 -18.84 -1.06 10.71
CA CYS A 312 -17.80 -1.33 11.71
C CYS A 312 -17.75 -0.24 12.79
N LEU A 313 -17.72 1.04 12.39
CA LEU A 313 -17.70 2.14 13.35
C LEU A 313 -18.96 2.17 14.21
N LYS A 314 -20.16 1.99 13.63
CA LYS A 314 -21.42 1.93 14.38
C LYS A 314 -21.38 0.83 15.45
N GLN A 315 -20.91 -0.37 15.10
CA GLN A 315 -20.81 -1.48 16.05
C GLN A 315 -19.82 -1.19 17.19
N TYR A 316 -18.69 -0.54 16.89
CA TYR A 316 -17.73 -0.13 17.91
C TYR A 316 -18.32 0.90 18.88
N TYR A 317 -19.03 1.91 18.37
CA TYR A 317 -19.70 2.91 19.20
C TYR A 317 -20.75 2.29 20.12
N ILE A 318 -21.61 1.40 19.59
CA ILE A 318 -22.65 0.71 20.38
C ILE A 318 -22.03 -0.14 21.50
N LYS A 319 -20.93 -0.84 21.24
CA LYS A 319 -20.28 -1.72 22.23
C LYS A 319 -19.55 -0.97 23.36
N HIS A 320 -19.14 0.27 23.14
CA HIS A 320 -18.25 1.00 24.06
C HIS A 320 -18.85 2.30 24.63
N ASN A 321 -20.06 2.69 24.20
CA ASN A 321 -20.88 3.73 24.81
C ASN A 321 -22.35 3.22 24.87
N PRO A 322 -22.67 2.28 25.78
CA PRO A 322 -24.01 1.71 25.91
C PRO A 322 -25.08 2.71 26.34
#